data_AF-A0A966YAR2-F1
#
_entry.id   AF-A0A966YAR2-F1
#
_cell.length_a   1.000
_cell.length_b   1.000
_cell.length_c   1.000
_cell.angle_alpha   90.00
_cell.angle_beta   90.00
_cell.angle_gamma   90.00
#
_symmetry.space_group_name_H-M   'P 1'
#
loop_
_entity.id
_entity.type
_entity.pdbx_description
1 polymer ?
#
loop_
_entity_poly.entity_id
_entity_poly.type
_entity_poly.pdbx_seq_one_letter_code
_entity_poly.pdbx_strand_id
1 'polypeptide(L)'
;MAKLKKLIIACDGESASGKSTAAKLVSKKYKLLLINSGLLYRYCSKLIINEKPKNIIPFLKSKFKTISYKEIAKQKLHSEEISNHVAVLAKK
;
A
#
# COMPACT_ATOMS: atom_id res chain seq x y z
N MET A 1 -27.35 -18.55 -9.15
CA MET A 1 -25.88 -18.70 -9.35
C MET A 1 -25.16 -18.32 -8.07
N ALA A 2 -24.31 -19.19 -7.53
CA ALA A 2 -23.52 -18.87 -6.34
C ALA A 2 -22.47 -17.81 -6.68
N LYS A 3 -22.42 -16.73 -5.90
CA LYS A 3 -21.42 -15.67 -6.07
C LYS A 3 -20.06 -16.21 -5.60
N LEU A 4 -19.13 -16.44 -6.52
CA LEU A 4 -17.76 -16.82 -6.19
C LEU A 4 -17.15 -15.77 -5.25
N LYS A 5 -16.71 -16.22 -4.07
CA LYS A 5 -16.03 -15.35 -3.10
C LYS A 5 -14.68 -14.92 -3.70
N LYS A 6 -14.34 -13.64 -3.54
CA LYS A 6 -13.03 -13.12 -3.95
C LYS A 6 -11.95 -13.78 -3.09
N LEU A 7 -10.93 -14.36 -3.73
CA LEU A 7 -9.75 -14.88 -3.04
C LEU A 7 -8.84 -13.72 -2.63
N ILE A 8 -8.57 -13.59 -1.33
CA ILE A 8 -7.66 -12.58 -0.77
C ILE A 8 -6.62 -13.34 0.05
N ILE A 9 -5.35 -13.10 -0.25
CA ILE A 9 -4.22 -13.74 0.41
C ILE A 9 -3.38 -12.65 1.07
N ALA A 10 -3.19 -12.76 2.39
CA ALA A 10 -2.24 -11.93 3.13
C ALA A 10 -0.95 -12.72 3.35
N CYS A 11 0.20 -12.11 3.08
CA CYS A 11 1.51 -12.72 3.30
C CYS A 11 2.27 -11.91 4.36
N ASP A 12 2.37 -12.46 5.57
CA ASP A 12 3.03 -11.83 6.71
C ASP A 12 4.18 -12.69 7.27
N GLY A 13 5.06 -12.09 8.08
CA GLY A 13 6.21 -12.73 8.72
C GLY A 13 7.39 -11.79 8.90
N GLU A 14 8.51 -12.30 9.43
CA GLU A 14 9.67 -11.50 9.85
C GLU A 14 10.37 -10.73 8.72
N SER A 15 11.09 -9.66 9.06
CA SER A 15 11.88 -8.92 8.08
C SER A 15 12.86 -9.83 7.31
N ALA A 16 13.13 -9.52 6.05
CA ALA A 16 14.03 -10.26 5.18
C ALA A 16 13.70 -11.76 4.91
N SER A 17 12.56 -12.30 5.37
CA SER A 17 12.17 -13.72 5.16
C SER A 17 11.70 -14.09 3.74
N GLY A 18 11.91 -13.22 2.74
CA GLY A 18 11.54 -13.53 1.35
C GLY A 18 10.04 -13.39 0.99
N LYS A 19 9.21 -12.83 1.88
CA LYS A 19 7.75 -12.68 1.68
C LYS A 19 7.37 -12.01 0.37
N SER A 20 8.05 -10.93 0.00
CA SER A 20 7.76 -10.19 -1.23
C SER A 20 8.02 -11.05 -2.47
N THR A 21 9.05 -11.90 -2.42
CA THR A 21 9.37 -12.86 -3.48
C THR A 21 8.28 -13.93 -3.58
N ALA A 22 7.91 -14.53 -2.45
CA ALA A 22 6.83 -15.53 -2.40
C ALA A 22 5.50 -14.95 -2.91
N ALA A 23 5.10 -13.77 -2.44
CA ALA A 23 3.89 -13.09 -2.87
C ALA A 23 3.89 -12.78 -4.38
N LYS A 24 5.05 -12.42 -4.95
CA LYS A 24 5.21 -12.21 -6.40
C LYS A 24 5.04 -13.50 -7.19
N LEU A 25 5.58 -14.62 -6.71
CA LEU A 25 5.42 -15.93 -7.37
C LEU A 25 3.97 -16.41 -7.31
N VAL A 26 3.32 -16.30 -6.15
CA VAL A 26 1.90 -16.64 -5.96
C VAL A 26 1.01 -15.78 -6.86
N SER A 27 1.22 -14.46 -6.86
CA SER A 27 0.48 -13.53 -7.72
C SER A 27 0.60 -13.89 -9.19
N LYS A 28 1.80 -14.22 -9.68
CA LYS A 28 2.00 -14.66 -11.07
C LYS A 28 1.29 -15.99 -11.37
N LYS A 29 1.44 -16.99 -10.51
CA LYS A 29 0.86 -18.33 -10.72
C LYS A 29 -0.67 -18.29 -10.81
N TYR A 30 -1.30 -17.50 -9.95
CA TYR A 30 -2.77 -17.42 -9.84
C TYR A 30 -3.36 -16.16 -10.49
N LYS A 31 -2.56 -15.38 -11.22
CA LYS A 31 -2.96 -14.10 -11.85
C LYS A 31 -3.65 -13.13 -10.88
N LEU A 32 -3.20 -13.10 -9.63
CA LEU A 32 -3.75 -12.24 -8.57
C LEU A 32 -3.10 -10.85 -8.61
N LEU A 33 -3.85 -9.82 -8.21
CA LEU A 33 -3.30 -8.49 -7.99
C LEU A 33 -2.38 -8.50 -6.76
N LEU A 34 -1.09 -8.22 -6.97
CA LEU A 34 -0.13 -8.04 -5.87
C LEU A 34 -0.17 -6.61 -5.35
N ILE A 35 -0.45 -6.46 -4.05
CA ILE A 35 -0.47 -5.17 -3.35
C ILE A 35 0.60 -5.18 -2.27
N ASN A 36 1.38 -4.11 -2.17
CA ASN A 36 2.37 -3.91 -1.10
C ASN A 36 1.85 -2.84 -0.13
N SER A 37 1.55 -3.25 1.10
CA SER A 37 1.08 -2.36 2.17
C SER A 37 2.06 -1.23 2.46
N GLY A 38 3.37 -1.52 2.50
CA GLY A 38 4.41 -0.52 2.75
C GLY A 38 4.42 0.61 1.72
N LEU A 39 4.16 0.31 0.44
CA LEU A 39 4.02 1.33 -0.60
C LEU A 39 2.78 2.21 -0.39
N LEU A 40 1.66 1.62 0.07
CA LEU A 40 0.45 2.38 0.39
C LEU A 40 0.68 3.37 1.54
N TYR A 41 1.34 2.94 2.63
CA TYR A 41 1.67 3.83 3.75
C TYR A 41 2.61 4.97 3.33
N ARG A 42 3.59 4.69 2.47
CA ARG A 42 4.48 5.71 1.89
C ARG A 42 3.72 6.71 1.03
N TYR A 43 2.75 6.24 0.24
CA TYR A 43 1.88 7.11 -0.54
C TYR A 43 1.01 8.01 0.35
N CYS A 44 0.39 7.46 1.39
CA CYS A 44 -0.35 8.26 2.38
C CYS A 44 0.54 9.36 2.98
N SER A 45 1.76 9.01 3.39
CA SER A 45 2.70 9.96 3.99
C SER A 45 3.07 11.07 3.01
N LYS A 46 3.35 10.74 1.75
CA LYS A 46 3.60 11.74 0.71
C LYS A 46 2.42 12.72 0.55
N LEU A 47 1.19 12.23 0.52
CA LEU A 47 0.00 13.09 0.40
C LEU A 47 -0.15 14.01 1.63
N ILE A 48 0.09 13.48 2.83
CA ILE A 48 -0.03 14.25 4.07
C ILE A 48 1.05 15.34 4.13
N ILE A 49 2.30 15.03 3.81
CA ILE A 49 3.42 15.97 3.79
C ILE A 49 3.15 17.12 2.81
N ASN A 50 2.67 16.79 1.61
CA ASN A 50 2.48 17.76 0.53
C ASN A 50 1.24 18.63 0.73
N GLU A 51 0.10 18.05 1.11
CA GLU A 51 -1.19 18.77 1.13
C GLU A 51 -1.59 19.24 2.54
N LYS A 52 -0.91 18.77 3.60
CA LYS A 52 -1.14 19.15 5.02
C LYS A 52 -2.63 19.23 5.40
N PRO A 53 -3.40 18.15 5.17
CA PRO A 53 -4.85 18.17 5.37
C PRO A 53 -5.22 18.34 6.85
N LYS A 54 -6.26 19.13 7.13
CA LYS A 54 -6.83 19.25 8.49
C LYS A 54 -7.35 17.90 9.02
N ASN A 55 -8.04 17.14 8.16
CA ASN A 55 -8.62 15.83 8.49
C ASN A 55 -8.00 14.74 7.61
N ILE A 56 -7.05 13.98 8.17
CA ILE A 56 -6.25 13.00 7.43
C ILE A 56 -7.11 11.86 6.85
N ILE A 57 -7.98 11.24 7.65
CA ILE A 57 -8.73 10.04 7.23
C ILE A 57 -9.71 10.32 6.08
N PRO A 58 -10.60 11.34 6.15
CA PRO A 58 -11.51 11.65 5.04
C PRO A 58 -10.75 12.04 3.77
N PHE A 59 -9.64 12.78 3.92
CA PHE A 59 -8.78 13.19 2.82
C PHE A 59 -8.11 12.00 2.12
N LEU A 60 -7.49 11.08 2.87
CA LEU A 60 -6.90 9.88 2.26
C LEU A 60 -7.99 9.04 1.59
N LYS A 61 -9.15 8.87 2.23
CA LYS A 61 -10.28 8.11 1.68
C LYS A 61 -10.77 8.67 0.34
N SER A 62 -10.78 10.00 0.16
CA SER A 62 -11.17 10.59 -1.12
C SER A 62 -10.12 10.31 -2.21
N LYS A 63 -8.83 10.38 -1.87
CA LYS A 63 -7.72 10.07 -2.82
C LYS A 63 -7.70 8.60 -3.23
N PHE A 64 -7.99 7.66 -2.33
CA PHE A 64 -8.05 6.23 -2.63
C PHE A 64 -9.26 5.81 -3.48
N LYS A 65 -10.31 6.64 -3.57
CA LYS A 65 -11.45 6.37 -4.46
C LYS A 65 -11.10 6.55 -5.93
N THR A 66 -10.14 7.41 -6.25
CA THR A 66 -9.82 7.80 -7.62
C THR A 66 -8.55 7.15 -8.15
N ILE A 67 -7.56 6.88 -7.30
CA ILE A 67 -6.25 6.39 -7.73
C ILE A 67 -6.21 4.86 -7.85
N SER A 68 -5.46 4.37 -8.85
CA SER A 68 -5.14 2.96 -8.99
C SER A 68 -3.82 2.56 -8.32
N TYR A 69 -3.69 1.30 -7.90
CA TYR A 69 -2.43 0.81 -7.33
C TYR A 69 -1.24 0.91 -8.31
N LYS A 70 -1.50 0.74 -9.62
CA LYS A 70 -0.47 0.87 -10.67
C LYS A 70 0.13 2.28 -10.71
N GLU A 71 -0.68 3.31 -10.47
CA GLU A 71 -0.20 4.68 -10.41
C GLU A 71 0.62 4.92 -9.14
N ILE A 72 0.16 4.41 -7.99
CA ILE A 72 0.92 4.50 -6.73
C ILE A 72 2.31 3.86 -6.89
N ALA A 73 2.37 2.66 -7.47
CA ALA A 73 3.62 1.92 -7.65
C ALA A 73 4.63 2.62 -8.58
N LYS A 74 4.18 3.54 -9.46
CA LYS A 74 5.06 4.33 -10.34
C LYS A 74 5.62 5.59 -9.68
N GLN A 75 5.11 5.98 -8.51
CA GLN A 75 5.53 7.22 -7.85
C GLN A 75 6.87 7.06 -7.14
N LYS A 76 7.60 8.17 -7.02
CA LYS A 76 8.77 8.27 -6.12
C LYS A 76 8.27 8.32 -4.67
N LEU A 77 8.43 7.21 -3.94
CA LEU A 77 7.93 7.00 -2.56
C LEU A 77 9.03 6.59 -1.56
N HIS A 78 10.29 6.66 -1.98
CA HIS A 78 11.45 6.16 -1.23
C HIS A 78 12.32 7.28 -0.65
N SER A 79 11.83 8.52 -0.58
CA SER A 79 12.58 9.58 0.12
C SER A 79 12.65 9.30 1.62
N GLU A 80 13.71 9.83 2.24
CA GLU A 80 13.95 9.71 3.67
C GLU A 80 12.84 10.38 4.49
N GLU A 81 12.41 11.58 4.06
CA GLU A 81 11.30 12.32 4.66
C GLU A 81 10.00 11.48 4.71
N ILE A 82 9.64 10.82 3.60
CA ILE A 82 8.48 9.93 3.55
C ILE A 82 8.68 8.76 4.51
N SER A 83 9.87 8.17 4.56
CA SER A 83 10.17 7.01 5.42
C SER A 83 10.03 7.36 6.91
N ASN A 84 10.53 8.52 7.31
CA ASN A 84 10.41 9.03 8.68
C ASN A 84 8.94 9.32 9.03
N HIS A 85 8.20 9.97 8.13
CA HIS A 85 6.78 10.24 8.36
C HIS A 85 5.93 8.97 8.42
N VAL A 86 6.26 7.93 7.64
CA VAL A 86 5.56 6.62 7.70
C VAL A 86 5.66 6.00 9.09
N ALA A 87 6.82 6.07 9.75
CA ALA A 87 7.01 5.54 11.09
C ALA A 87 6.11 6.25 12.12
N VAL A 88 5.86 7.55 11.94
CA VAL A 88 4.93 8.32 12.77
C VAL A 88 3.48 7.94 12.44
N LEU A 89 3.15 7.83 11.15
CA LEU A 89 1.80 7.49 10.68
C LEU A 89 1.36 6.10 11.14
N ALA A 90 2.27 5.12 11.15
CA ALA A 90 1.97 3.73 11.49
C ALA A 90 1.81 3.49 13.01
N LYS A 91 2.24 4.43 13.85
CA LYS A 91 2.06 4.37 15.32
C LYS A 91 0.72 4.95 15.78
N LYS A 92 0.04 5.71 14.92
CA LYS A 92 -1.29 6.27 15.18
C LYS A 92 -2.37 5.24 14.87
#